data_AF-A0A6P0U6F0-F1
#
_entry.id   AF-A0A6P0U6F0-F1
#
_cell.length_a   1.000
_cell.length_b   1.000
_cell.length_c   1.000
_cell.angle_alpha   90.00
_cell.angle_beta   90.00
_cell.angle_gamma   90.00
#
_symmetry.space_group_name_H-M   'P 1'
#
loop_
_entity.id
_entity.type
_entity.pdbx_description
1 polymer ?
#
loop_
_entity_poly.entity_id
_entity_poly.type
_entity_poly.pdbx_seq_one_letter_code
_entity_poly.pdbx_strand_id
1 'polypeptide(L)'
;MDNNQEWQDFLQKLQKDKNPLYELLKETELDVGEKLTIYHPIEEEKAKVEKQRGKIQAKLVKMYPHWQHKKMMVKAGERSLNLDNDKLTEMTSPLQALGHRLFGDHAQPVLEEASAADTTCASIYTHLTERTKTL
;
A
#
# COMPACT_ATOMS: atom_id res chain seq x y z
N MET A 1 -11.72 17.73 14.97
CA MET A 1 -11.70 16.43 15.67
C MET A 1 -10.72 15.55 14.92
N ASP A 2 -9.81 14.89 15.64
CA ASP A 2 -8.84 14.00 15.01
C ASP A 2 -9.50 12.62 14.83
N ASN A 3 -9.79 12.25 13.58
CA ASN A 3 -10.46 11.01 13.23
C ASN A 3 -9.66 9.77 13.68
N ASN A 4 -8.32 9.87 13.72
CA ASN A 4 -7.48 8.79 14.21
C ASN A 4 -7.66 8.61 15.73
N GLN A 5 -7.80 9.70 16.48
CA GLN A 5 -8.06 9.64 17.92
C GLN A 5 -9.42 8.99 18.20
N GLU A 6 -10.47 9.38 17.46
CA GLU A 6 -11.81 8.80 17.63
C GLU A 6 -11.84 7.29 17.36
N TRP A 7 -11.05 6.82 16.37
CA TRP A 7 -10.87 5.40 16.09
C TRP A 7 -10.17 4.67 17.23
N GLN A 8 -9.08 5.23 17.77
CA GLN A 8 -8.38 4.63 18.90
C GLN A 8 -9.25 4.57 20.15
N ASP A 9 -10.02 5.61 20.43
CA ASP A 9 -10.97 5.64 21.56
C ASP A 9 -12.07 4.58 21.39
N PHE A 10 -12.52 4.34 20.15
CA PHE A 10 -13.45 3.25 19.83
C PHE A 10 -12.84 1.88 20.13
N LEU A 11 -11.60 1.63 19.68
CA LEU A 11 -10.89 0.37 19.95
C LEU A 11 -10.68 0.16 21.46
N GLN A 12 -10.25 1.18 22.19
CA GLN A 12 -10.09 1.11 23.65
C GLN A 12 -11.41 0.80 24.36
N LYS A 13 -12.52 1.37 23.90
CA LYS A 13 -13.84 1.08 24.45
C LYS A 13 -14.24 -0.38 24.19
N LEU A 14 -14.02 -0.88 22.98
CA LEU A 14 -14.26 -2.29 22.67
C LEU A 14 -13.41 -3.23 23.54
N GLN A 15 -12.15 -2.86 23.81
CA GLN A 15 -11.27 -3.61 24.71
C GLN A 15 -11.80 -3.63 26.15
N LYS A 16 -12.20 -2.47 26.69
CA LYS A 16 -12.78 -2.34 28.04
C LYS A 16 -14.07 -3.13 28.19
N ASP A 17 -14.92 -3.10 27.16
CA ASP A 17 -16.19 -3.83 27.12
C ASP A 17 -16.01 -5.34 26.87
N LYS A 18 -14.76 -5.83 26.76
CA LYS A 18 -14.41 -7.22 26.38
C LYS A 18 -15.16 -7.67 25.12
N ASN A 19 -15.33 -6.75 24.17
CA ASN A 19 -16.10 -7.00 22.98
C ASN A 19 -15.29 -7.86 21.99
N PRO A 20 -15.86 -8.94 21.43
CA PRO A 20 -15.15 -9.80 20.48
C PRO A 20 -14.76 -9.07 19.18
N LEU A 21 -15.37 -7.91 18.90
CA LEU A 21 -14.96 -7.07 17.76
C LEU A 21 -13.58 -6.43 17.97
N TYR A 22 -13.08 -6.32 19.21
CA TYR A 22 -11.75 -5.77 19.46
C TYR A 22 -10.67 -6.63 18.80
N GLU A 23 -10.73 -7.95 18.97
CA GLU A 23 -9.75 -8.86 18.38
C GLU A 23 -9.73 -8.80 16.85
N LEU A 24 -10.87 -8.48 16.23
CA LEU A 24 -11.00 -8.32 14.78
C LEU A 24 -10.52 -6.96 14.26
N LEU A 25 -10.37 -5.96 15.14
CA LEU A 25 -10.13 -4.57 14.75
C LEU A 25 -8.83 -3.99 15.32
N LYS A 26 -8.19 -4.66 16.29
CA LYS A 26 -6.98 -4.15 16.96
C LYS A 26 -5.82 -3.87 15.99
N GLU A 27 -5.76 -4.58 14.87
CA GLU A 27 -4.71 -4.44 13.84
C GLU A 27 -5.20 -3.62 12.63
N THR A 28 -6.34 -2.93 12.76
CA THR A 28 -6.96 -2.22 11.65
C THR A 28 -6.83 -0.71 11.77
N GLU A 29 -6.75 -0.08 10.62
CA GLU A 29 -6.71 1.37 10.48
C GLU A 29 -8.02 1.88 9.86
N LEU A 30 -8.45 3.05 10.30
CA LEU A 30 -9.62 3.73 9.74
C LEU A 30 -9.19 4.94 8.91
N ASP A 31 -9.60 4.96 7.65
CA ASP A 31 -9.55 6.15 6.80
C ASP A 31 -10.94 6.79 6.72
N VAL A 32 -10.99 8.09 7.02
CA VAL A 32 -12.22 8.87 7.06
C VAL A 32 -12.19 9.90 5.94
N GLY A 33 -12.60 9.46 4.74
CA GLY A 33 -12.79 10.31 3.56
C GLY A 33 -14.28 10.50 3.26
N GLU A 34 -14.68 10.38 1.99
CA GLU A 34 -16.10 10.29 1.59
C GLU A 34 -16.81 9.09 2.24
N LYS A 35 -16.06 8.03 2.51
CA LYS A 35 -16.49 6.78 3.11
C LYS A 35 -15.62 6.47 4.33
N LEU A 36 -16.13 5.61 5.20
CA LEU A 36 -15.35 5.01 6.29
C LEU A 36 -14.69 3.75 5.77
N THR A 37 -13.38 3.77 5.55
CA THR A 37 -12.65 2.61 5.03
C THR A 37 -11.81 2.00 6.13
N ILE A 38 -12.13 0.76 6.52
CA ILE A 38 -11.31 -0.02 7.44
C ILE A 38 -10.30 -0.81 6.62
N TYR A 39 -9.02 -0.65 6.94
CA TYR A 39 -7.91 -1.36 6.34
C TYR A 39 -7.48 -2.49 7.27
N HIS A 40 -7.49 -3.73 6.77
CA HIS A 40 -7.00 -4.89 7.49
C HIS A 40 -5.74 -5.43 6.80
N PRO A 41 -4.61 -5.62 7.51
CA PRO A 41 -3.35 -6.06 6.89
C PRO A 41 -3.48 -7.44 6.24
N ILE A 42 -4.23 -8.34 6.86
CA ILE A 42 -4.43 -9.73 6.40
C ILE A 42 -5.75 -9.87 5.60
N GLU A 43 -5.68 -10.43 4.39
CA GLU A 43 -6.83 -10.58 3.48
C GLU A 43 -7.87 -11.62 3.95
N GLU A 44 -7.43 -12.71 4.60
CA GLU A 44 -8.34 -13.71 5.19
C GLU A 44 -9.19 -13.10 6.31
N GLU A 45 -8.59 -12.20 7.09
CA GLU A 45 -9.23 -11.55 8.22
C GLU A 45 -10.12 -10.39 7.81
N LYS A 46 -9.78 -9.70 6.70
CA LYS A 46 -10.68 -8.75 6.03
C LYS A 46 -12.05 -9.37 5.76
N ALA A 47 -12.12 -10.63 5.34
CA ALA A 47 -13.41 -11.31 5.14
C ALA A 47 -14.22 -11.45 6.44
N LYS A 48 -13.57 -11.63 7.59
CA LYS A 48 -14.22 -11.68 8.91
C LYS A 48 -14.75 -10.30 9.30
N VAL A 49 -13.97 -9.24 9.09
CA VAL A 49 -14.37 -7.85 9.35
C VAL A 49 -15.53 -7.44 8.44
N GLU A 50 -15.48 -7.79 7.15
CA GLU A 50 -16.53 -7.50 6.17
C GLU A 50 -17.86 -8.16 6.57
N LYS A 51 -17.83 -9.40 7.09
CA LYS A 51 -19.02 -10.09 7.62
C LYS A 51 -19.63 -9.36 8.83
N GLN A 52 -18.82 -8.72 9.66
CA GLN A 52 -19.28 -7.97 10.84
C GLN A 52 -19.47 -6.47 10.58
N ARG A 53 -19.25 -5.99 9.34
CA ARG A 53 -19.27 -4.57 8.95
C ARG A 53 -20.50 -3.83 9.46
N GLY A 54 -21.69 -4.42 9.34
CA GLY A 54 -22.93 -3.80 9.83
C GLY A 54 -22.95 -3.57 11.34
N LYS A 55 -22.43 -4.53 12.13
CA LYS A 55 -22.33 -4.39 13.59
C LYS A 55 -21.29 -3.36 13.99
N ILE A 56 -20.17 -3.34 13.28
CA ILE A 56 -19.10 -2.36 13.50
C ILE A 56 -19.65 -0.97 13.22
N GLN A 57 -20.27 -0.74 12.06
CA GLN A 57 -20.88 0.55 11.69
C GLN A 57 -21.96 0.99 12.69
N ALA A 58 -22.85 0.09 13.13
CA ALA A 58 -23.88 0.41 14.11
C ALA A 58 -23.28 0.86 15.46
N LYS A 59 -22.25 0.19 15.96
CA LYS A 59 -21.55 0.58 17.21
C LYS A 59 -20.80 1.89 17.04
N LEU A 60 -20.14 2.06 15.91
CA LEU A 60 -19.36 3.23 15.59
C LEU A 60 -20.24 4.49 15.53
N VAL A 61 -21.37 4.42 14.80
CA VAL A 61 -22.33 5.53 14.70
C VAL A 61 -23.02 5.82 16.03
N LYS A 62 -23.25 4.80 16.88
CA LYS A 62 -23.78 5.02 18.23
C LYS A 62 -22.81 5.85 19.11
N MET A 63 -21.50 5.69 18.92
CA MET A 63 -20.48 6.45 19.64
C MET A 63 -20.21 7.80 18.97
N TYR A 64 -20.20 7.84 17.64
CA TYR A 64 -19.91 9.01 16.82
C TYR A 64 -21.03 9.23 15.79
N PRO A 65 -22.14 9.89 16.18
CA PRO A 65 -23.31 10.09 15.31
C PRO A 65 -23.00 10.83 14.01
N HIS A 66 -21.96 11.67 14.01
CA HIS A 66 -21.55 12.45 12.84
C HIS A 66 -21.03 11.58 11.67
N TRP A 67 -20.77 10.29 11.89
CA TRP A 67 -20.43 9.32 10.84
C TRP A 67 -21.64 8.58 10.24
N GLN A 68 -22.87 8.83 10.69
CA GLN A 68 -24.06 8.09 10.23
C GLN A 68 -24.28 8.10 8.72
N HIS A 69 -23.89 9.19 8.06
CA HIS A 69 -24.08 9.37 6.61
C HIS A 69 -22.95 8.76 5.78
N LYS A 70 -21.85 8.34 6.39
CA LYS A 70 -20.71 7.75 5.69
C LYS A 70 -20.90 6.23 5.57
N LYS A 71 -20.81 5.72 4.35
CA LYS A 71 -20.84 4.27 4.10
C LYS A 71 -19.54 3.64 4.56
N MET A 72 -19.63 2.50 5.25
CA MET A 72 -18.46 1.71 5.64
C MET A 72 -18.02 0.75 4.53
N MET A 73 -16.71 0.63 4.33
CA MET A 73 -16.06 -0.32 3.43
C MET A 73 -14.88 -0.98 4.14
N VAL A 74 -14.50 -2.19 3.72
CA VAL A 74 -13.31 -2.88 4.23
C VAL A 74 -12.38 -3.21 3.07
N LYS A 75 -11.10 -2.87 3.22
CA LYS A 75 -10.02 -3.17 2.27
C LYS A 75 -8.94 -4.02 2.93
N ALA A 76 -8.27 -4.84 2.12
CA ALA A 76 -7.05 -5.53 2.54
C ALA A 76 -5.84 -4.63 2.29
N GLY A 77 -4.80 -4.83 3.09
CA GLY A 77 -3.56 -4.04 3.06
C GLY A 77 -3.59 -2.86 4.02
N GLU A 78 -2.49 -2.12 4.05
CA GLU A 78 -2.31 -0.93 4.88
C GLU A 78 -3.09 0.25 4.29
N ARG A 79 -3.42 1.23 5.14
CA ARG A 79 -3.92 2.51 4.65
C ARG A 79 -2.82 3.09 3.77
N SER A 80 -3.07 3.13 2.46
CA SER A 80 -2.22 3.93 1.57
C SER A 80 -2.27 5.35 2.13
N LEU A 81 -1.16 5.79 2.73
CA LEU A 81 -0.93 7.21 2.93
C LEU A 81 -1.23 7.82 1.56
N ASN A 82 -2.20 8.72 1.49
CA ASN A 82 -2.34 9.58 0.34
C ASN A 82 -1.00 10.33 0.28
N LEU A 83 -0.03 9.76 -0.42
CA LEU A 83 1.02 10.51 -1.04
C LEU A 83 0.23 11.50 -1.88
N ASP A 84 0.20 12.76 -1.43
CA ASP A 84 -0.39 13.84 -2.20
C ASP A 84 0.01 13.59 -3.65
N ASN A 85 -0.95 13.37 -4.56
CA ASN A 85 -0.61 13.10 -5.95
C ASN A 85 0.26 14.25 -6.51
N ASP A 86 0.15 15.44 -5.91
CA ASP A 86 0.99 16.61 -6.17
C ASP A 86 2.46 16.44 -5.73
N LYS A 87 2.75 15.63 -4.70
CA LYS A 87 4.13 15.21 -4.32
C LYS A 87 4.59 13.93 -5.01
N LEU A 88 3.66 13.10 -5.47
CA LEU A 88 3.98 11.90 -6.24
C LEU A 88 4.46 12.24 -7.67
N THR A 89 4.07 13.40 -8.20
CA THR A 89 4.71 14.01 -9.37
C THR A 89 6.14 14.50 -9.13
N GLU A 90 6.56 14.72 -7.87
CA GLU A 90 7.94 15.10 -7.54
C GLU A 90 8.86 13.88 -7.31
N MET A 91 8.31 12.71 -7.02
CA MET A 91 9.08 11.47 -7.02
C MET A 91 9.20 10.94 -8.45
N THR A 92 10.16 11.49 -9.19
CA THR A 92 10.71 10.81 -10.36
C THR A 92 11.04 9.38 -9.96
N SER A 93 10.28 8.41 -10.50
CA SER A 93 10.63 7.02 -10.34
C SER A 93 12.07 6.80 -10.81
N PRO A 94 12.82 5.81 -10.30
CA PRO A 94 14.15 5.51 -10.82
C PRO A 94 14.16 5.31 -12.36
N LEU A 95 13.04 4.85 -12.93
CA LEU A 95 12.83 4.74 -14.38
C LEU A 95 12.58 6.10 -15.07
N GLN A 96 11.95 7.06 -14.39
CA GLN A 96 11.80 8.44 -14.87
C GLN A 96 13.09 9.26 -14.71
N ALA A 97 13.91 8.97 -13.68
CA ALA A 97 15.23 9.56 -13.49
C ALA A 97 16.23 9.14 -14.59
N LEU A 98 15.97 8.00 -15.25
CA LEU A 98 16.73 7.56 -16.43
C LEU A 98 16.38 8.36 -17.69
N GLY A 99 15.42 9.29 -17.63
CA GLY A 99 15.08 10.22 -18.70
C GLY A 99 14.68 9.49 -19.98
N HIS A 100 13.38 9.37 -20.24
CA HIS A 100 12.91 9.00 -21.57
C HIS A 100 13.31 10.11 -22.57
N ARG A 101 14.56 10.10 -23.04
CA ARG A 101 14.93 10.76 -24.27
C ARG A 101 14.22 9.99 -25.36
N LEU A 102 13.26 10.66 -26.01
CA LEU A 102 12.80 10.24 -27.32
C LEU A 102 14.06 10.11 -28.19
N PHE A 103 14.36 8.88 -28.59
CA PHE A 103 15.46 8.57 -29.48
C PHE A 103 15.17 9.23 -30.84
N GLY A 104 15.61 10.48 -31.00
CA GLY A 104 15.77 11.11 -32.31
C GLY A 104 17.01 10.55 -33.03
N ASP A 105 17.42 11.18 -34.12
CA ASP A 105 18.50 10.77 -35.05
C ASP A 105 19.91 10.55 -34.44
N HIS A 106 20.05 10.53 -33.11
CA HIS A 106 21.25 10.22 -32.35
C HIS A 106 21.15 8.89 -31.56
N ALA A 107 20.23 8.00 -31.95
CA ALA A 107 20.00 6.72 -31.27
C ALA A 107 21.13 5.70 -31.44
N GLN A 108 21.86 5.76 -32.56
CA GLN A 108 22.91 4.80 -32.89
C GLN A 108 24.05 4.70 -31.86
N PRO A 109 24.69 5.79 -31.40
CA PRO A 109 25.78 5.68 -30.43
C PRO A 109 25.33 5.10 -29.09
N VAL A 110 24.10 5.40 -28.65
CA VAL A 110 23.57 4.87 -27.38
C VAL A 110 23.21 3.39 -27.50
N LEU A 111 22.72 2.95 -28.65
CA LEU A 111 22.47 1.53 -28.94
C LEU A 111 23.79 0.75 -29.07
N GLU A 112 24.83 1.34 -29.65
CA GLU A 112 26.16 0.74 -29.72
C GLU A 112 26.78 0.58 -28.33
N GLU A 113 26.69 1.59 -27.47
CA GLU A 113 27.19 1.52 -26.09
C GLU A 113 26.41 0.49 -25.25
N ALA A 114 25.08 0.43 -25.40
CA ALA A 114 24.26 -0.59 -24.77
C ALA A 114 24.63 -2.01 -25.24
N SER A 115 24.89 -2.18 -26.55
CA SER A 115 25.32 -3.48 -27.10
C SER A 115 26.71 -3.91 -26.59
N ALA A 116 27.63 -2.96 -26.42
CA ALA A 116 28.95 -3.21 -25.86
C ALA A 116 28.87 -3.60 -24.38
N ALA A 117 27.97 -2.99 -23.62
CA ALA A 117 27.70 -3.37 -22.24
C ALA A 117 27.11 -4.79 -22.14
N ASP A 118 26.15 -5.14 -23.00
CA ASP A 118 25.54 -6.49 -23.02
C ASP A 118 26.57 -7.59 -23.34
N THR A 119 27.46 -7.36 -24.31
CA THR A 119 28.53 -8.32 -24.63
C THR A 119 29.50 -8.51 -23.46
N THR A 120 29.81 -7.43 -22.73
CA THR A 120 30.66 -7.48 -21.54
C THR A 120 30.00 -8.25 -20.41
N CYS A 121 28.71 -8.01 -20.14
CA CYS A 121 27.95 -8.75 -19.14
C CYS A 121 27.83 -10.23 -19.48
N ALA A 122 27.59 -10.57 -20.75
CA ALA A 122 27.55 -11.96 -21.22
C ALA A 122 28.90 -12.67 -21.03
N SER A 123 30.02 -11.98 -21.29
CA SER A 123 31.37 -12.51 -21.07
C SER A 123 31.65 -12.78 -19.59
N ILE A 124 31.33 -11.82 -18.71
CA ILE A 124 31.47 -11.99 -17.25
C ILE A 124 30.64 -13.16 -16.75
N TYR A 125 29.38 -13.26 -17.18
CA TYR A 125 28.50 -14.34 -16.78
C TYR A 125 29.04 -15.72 -17.24
N THR A 126 29.52 -15.81 -18.48
CA THR A 126 30.10 -17.05 -19.02
C THR A 126 31.34 -17.45 -18.24
N HIS A 127 32.24 -16.50 -17.99
CA HIS A 127 33.47 -16.74 -17.22
C HIS A 127 33.18 -17.18 -15.78
N LEU A 128 32.21 -16.56 -15.10
CA LEU A 128 31.76 -16.98 -13.77
C LEU A 128 31.16 -18.39 -13.81
N THR A 129 30.35 -18.68 -14.83
CA THR A 129 29.70 -19.99 -15.01
C THR A 129 30.72 -21.11 -15.24
N GLU A 130 31.76 -20.87 -16.04
CA GLU A 130 32.85 -21.84 -16.26
C GLU A 130 33.67 -22.06 -14.99
N ARG A 131 33.96 -21.01 -14.23
CA ARG A 131 34.65 -21.11 -12.93
C ARG A 131 33.88 -21.94 -11.92
N THR A 132 32.55 -21.85 -11.92
CA THR A 132 31.70 -22.67 -11.03
C THR A 132 31.56 -24.13 -11.47
N LYS A 133 31.84 -24.45 -12.74
CA LYS A 133 31.81 -25.84 -13.24
C LYS A 133 33.11 -26.63 -12.98
N THR A 134 34.18 -25.93 -12.59
CA THR A 134 35.49 -26.52 -12.26
C THR A 134 35.71 -26.66 -10.75
N LEU A 135 34.69 -26.36 -9.94
CA LEU A 135 34.55 -26.68 -8.52
C LEU A 135 33.71 -27.96 -8.36
#